data_AF-A0A7J4AXQ3-F1
#
_entry.id   AF-A0A7J4AXQ3-F1
#
_cell.length_a   1.000
_cell.length_b   1.000
_cell.length_c   1.000
_cell.angle_alpha   90.00
_cell.angle_beta   90.00
_cell.angle_gamma   90.00
#
_symmetry.space_group_name_H-M   'P 1'
#
loop_
_entity.id
_entity.type
_entity.pdbx_description
1 polymer ?
#
loop_
_entity_poly.entity_id
_entity_poly.type
_entity_poly.pdbx_seq_one_letter_code
_entity_poly.pdbx_strand_id
1 'polypeptide(L)'
;MKITELWRLSHTVYKEVSFQSIFSLRTGAILPQKESDIERLVRNAEVNTLISKILTTIFIAAFGFAFFLSTTTTTGPLEMPMELVVVGGVAAFLAILLFLIAFMGLQVATSFVSSKIAEVLSTLPLSRRDISKAVFLSFIRIFDMPLIVALTIFPVIYAISSGSFLGGLVSFFSVAVTEIFALALTISLAGFFYSRILSLGGRSIWRTLLRFIFLIIWILPSFGAYLVINFAVQITQTFASMAQAFSSFQFLALIYPFSLGFLVSYATFLDKINYFVLGLSIISSVGYIALAVKCLKFV
;
A
#
# COMPACT_ATOMS: atom_id res chain seq x y z
N MET A 1 23.15 -15.14 -6.39
CA MET A 1 23.45 -15.28 -4.93
C MET A 1 22.37 -16.10 -4.22
N LYS A 2 22.64 -16.58 -3.00
CA LYS A 2 21.60 -17.17 -2.13
C LYS A 2 20.63 -16.09 -1.66
N ILE A 3 19.37 -16.43 -1.40
CA ILE A 3 18.33 -15.48 -0.95
C ILE A 3 18.72 -14.80 0.38
N THR A 4 19.39 -15.52 1.28
CA THR A 4 19.88 -15.00 2.56
C THR A 4 20.94 -13.91 2.38
N GLU A 5 21.85 -14.08 1.43
CA GLU A 5 22.88 -13.07 1.10
C GLU A 5 22.25 -11.86 0.42
N LEU A 6 21.27 -12.07 -0.47
CA LEU A 6 20.50 -10.99 -1.08
C LEU A 6 19.70 -10.20 -0.05
N TRP A 7 19.12 -10.88 0.95
CA TRP A 7 18.44 -10.23 2.07
C TRP A 7 19.41 -9.39 2.90
N ARG A 8 20.62 -9.90 3.18
CA ARG A 8 21.65 -9.12 3.88
C ARG A 8 22.09 -7.90 3.07
N LEU A 9 22.32 -8.06 1.76
CA LEU A 9 22.65 -6.97 0.85
C LEU A 9 21.55 -5.91 0.81
N SER A 10 20.28 -6.32 0.75
CA SER A 10 19.14 -5.40 0.78
C SER A 10 19.06 -4.56 2.05
N HIS A 11 19.66 -5.01 3.16
CA HIS A 11 19.77 -4.20 4.39
C HIS A 11 20.70 -3.01 4.22
N THR A 12 21.86 -3.25 3.61
CA THR A 12 22.84 -2.20 3.34
C THR A 12 22.28 -1.19 2.35
N VAL A 13 21.63 -1.69 1.29
CA VAL A 13 20.91 -0.87 0.30
C VAL A 13 19.84 -0.03 0.99
N TYR A 14 19.01 -0.64 1.84
CA TYR A 14 17.97 0.06 2.59
C TYR A 14 18.50 1.21 3.46
N LYS A 15 19.61 0.99 4.17
CA LYS A 15 20.25 2.04 5.00
C LYS A 15 20.72 3.21 4.15
N GLU A 16 21.35 2.94 3.01
CA GLU A 16 21.84 3.98 2.11
C GLU A 16 20.69 4.80 1.50
N VAL A 17 19.62 4.15 1.04
CA VAL A 17 18.42 4.83 0.52
C VAL A 17 17.80 5.73 1.59
N SER A 18 17.71 5.21 2.81
CA SER A 18 17.11 5.93 3.95
C SER A 18 17.93 7.16 4.32
N PHE A 19 19.26 7.03 4.29
CA PHE A 19 20.18 8.14 4.51
C PHE A 19 20.06 9.20 3.41
N GLN A 20 20.13 8.79 2.14
CA GLN A 20 20.05 9.73 1.01
C GLN A 20 18.69 10.40 0.89
N SER A 21 17.58 9.72 1.20
CA SER A 21 16.24 10.33 1.15
C SER A 21 16.13 11.47 2.17
N ILE A 22 16.59 11.26 3.39
CA ILE A 22 16.59 12.27 4.46
C ILE A 22 17.60 13.38 4.19
N PHE A 23 18.71 13.06 3.55
CA PHE A 23 19.70 14.05 3.14
C PHE A 23 19.21 14.92 1.97
N SER A 24 18.56 14.32 0.96
CA SER A 24 17.97 15.04 -0.18
C SER A 24 16.81 15.96 0.22
N LEU A 25 16.10 15.62 1.30
CA LEU A 25 15.14 16.52 1.94
C LEU A 25 15.82 17.72 2.63
N ARG A 26 17.08 17.55 3.03
CA ARG A 26 17.91 18.56 3.69
C ARG A 26 18.84 19.32 2.77
N THR A 27 18.93 19.04 1.46
CA THR A 27 19.86 19.70 0.51
C THR A 27 19.60 21.20 0.21
N GLY A 28 19.03 21.93 1.17
CA GLY A 28 19.28 23.36 1.37
C GLY A 28 20.27 23.67 2.50
N ALA A 29 20.75 22.67 3.24
CA ALA A 29 21.61 22.80 4.42
C ALA A 29 23.00 22.18 4.17
N ILE A 30 24.01 22.87 4.69
CA ILE A 30 25.44 22.59 4.52
C ILE A 30 25.79 21.20 5.08
N LEU A 31 26.58 20.43 4.33
CA LEU A 31 27.14 19.15 4.79
C LEU A 31 27.94 19.36 6.08
N PRO A 32 27.68 18.60 7.17
CA PRO A 32 28.50 18.70 8.36
C PRO A 32 29.91 18.17 8.08
N GLN A 33 30.91 18.97 8.45
CA GLN A 33 32.32 18.72 8.15
C GLN A 33 33.00 17.75 9.14
N LYS A 34 32.28 17.21 10.14
CA LYS A 34 32.83 16.39 11.23
C LYS A 34 32.32 14.95 11.17
N GLU A 35 33.21 13.96 11.26
CA GLU A 35 32.87 12.52 11.23
C GLU A 35 31.83 12.11 12.30
N SER A 36 31.92 12.68 13.50
CA SER A 36 30.97 12.41 14.59
C SER A 36 29.53 12.83 14.28
N ASP A 37 29.35 13.75 13.33
CA ASP A 37 28.03 14.22 12.91
C ASP A 37 27.44 13.31 11.82
N ILE A 38 28.29 12.63 11.03
CA ILE A 38 27.85 11.70 9.98
C ILE A 38 27.20 10.45 10.60
N GLU A 39 27.83 9.83 11.59
CA GLU A 39 27.24 8.67 12.30
C GLU A 39 25.91 9.02 12.96
N ARG A 40 25.83 10.20 13.58
CA ARG A 40 24.59 10.72 14.17
C ARG A 40 23.51 10.95 13.10
N LEU A 41 23.88 11.47 11.94
CA LEU A 41 22.94 11.66 10.82
C LEU A 41 22.41 10.34 10.28
N VAL A 42 23.27 9.33 10.07
CA VAL A 42 22.86 7.99 9.64
C VAL A 42 21.90 7.38 10.66
N ARG A 43 22.24 7.45 11.95
CA ARG A 43 21.37 6.95 13.02
C ARG A 43 20.03 7.69 13.06
N ASN A 44 20.02 9.01 12.90
CA ASN A 44 18.79 9.79 12.84
C ASN A 44 17.94 9.43 11.62
N ALA A 45 18.59 9.10 10.49
CA ALA A 45 17.88 8.66 9.30
C ALA A 45 17.22 7.28 9.48
N GLU A 46 17.93 6.34 10.10
CA GLU A 46 17.39 5.04 10.49
C GLU A 46 16.22 5.18 11.49
N VAL A 47 16.36 6.05 12.50
CA VAL A 47 15.30 6.30 13.49
C VAL A 47 14.07 6.93 12.83
N ASN A 48 14.24 7.93 11.96
CA ASN A 48 13.11 8.55 11.26
C ASN A 48 12.37 7.56 10.37
N THR A 49 13.09 6.72 9.63
CA THR A 49 12.45 5.69 8.80
C THR A 49 11.76 4.62 9.63
N LEU A 50 12.33 4.23 10.78
CA LEU A 50 11.65 3.35 11.75
C LEU A 50 10.37 4.00 12.31
N ILE A 51 10.43 5.28 12.70
CA ILE A 51 9.26 6.02 13.19
C ILE A 51 8.18 6.07 12.12
N SER A 52 8.52 6.38 10.86
CA SER A 52 7.56 6.38 9.76
C SER A 52 6.90 5.01 9.58
N LYS A 53 7.68 3.91 9.62
CA LYS A 53 7.14 2.55 9.56
C LYS A 53 6.15 2.28 10.69
N ILE A 54 6.53 2.62 11.94
CA ILE A 54 5.70 2.41 13.13
C ILE A 54 4.41 3.22 13.02
N LEU A 55 4.50 4.49 12.63
CA LEU A 55 3.33 5.35 12.47
C LEU A 55 2.36 4.80 11.41
N THR A 56 2.87 4.40 10.24
CA THR A 56 2.03 3.77 9.19
C THR A 56 1.43 2.45 9.65
N THR A 57 2.16 1.69 10.47
CA THR A 57 1.68 0.43 11.04
C THR A 57 0.54 0.65 12.02
N ILE A 58 0.72 1.57 12.97
CA ILE A 58 -0.32 1.98 13.92
C ILE A 58 -1.53 2.51 13.17
N PHE A 59 -1.30 3.29 12.11
CA PHE A 59 -2.34 3.84 11.27
C PHE A 59 -3.21 2.76 10.64
N ILE A 60 -2.61 1.78 9.97
CA ILE A 60 -3.33 0.68 9.33
C ILE A 60 -4.10 -0.15 10.37
N ALA A 61 -3.48 -0.43 11.52
CA ALA A 61 -4.12 -1.16 12.60
C ALA A 61 -5.32 -0.40 13.19
N ALA A 62 -5.15 0.90 13.47
CA ALA A 62 -6.21 1.77 13.99
C ALA A 62 -7.37 1.89 13.00
N PHE A 63 -7.08 2.00 11.71
CA PHE A 63 -8.12 2.04 10.68
C PHE A 63 -8.85 0.70 10.57
N GLY A 64 -8.12 -0.42 10.60
CA GLY A 64 -8.70 -1.75 10.69
C GLY A 64 -9.66 -1.87 11.87
N PHE A 65 -9.27 -1.38 13.05
CA PHE A 65 -10.13 -1.34 14.24
C PHE A 65 -11.35 -0.41 14.10
N ALA A 66 -11.17 0.77 13.50
CA ALA A 66 -12.25 1.74 13.30
C ALA A 66 -13.37 1.21 12.39
N PHE A 67 -13.03 0.38 11.39
CA PHE A 67 -14.01 -0.36 10.60
C PHE A 67 -14.92 -1.21 11.50
N PHE A 68 -14.34 -1.99 12.42
CA PHE A 68 -15.13 -2.86 13.30
C PHE A 68 -16.03 -2.07 14.24
N LEU A 69 -15.54 -0.96 14.80
CA LEU A 69 -16.38 -0.05 15.59
C LEU A 69 -17.61 0.36 14.78
N SER A 70 -17.43 0.78 13.52
CA SER A 70 -18.54 1.17 12.65
C SER A 70 -19.55 0.04 12.42
N THR A 71 -19.14 -1.23 12.36
CA THR A 71 -20.06 -2.38 12.20
C THR A 71 -20.86 -2.68 13.47
N THR A 72 -20.31 -2.36 14.65
CA THR A 72 -20.97 -2.58 15.95
C THR A 72 -21.84 -1.39 16.37
N THR A 73 -21.51 -0.18 15.94
CA THR A 73 -22.20 1.06 16.36
C THR A 73 -23.24 1.55 15.35
N THR A 74 -23.49 0.82 14.25
CA THR A 74 -24.55 1.16 13.29
C THR A 74 -25.95 0.93 13.87
N THR A 75 -26.35 1.84 14.76
CA THR A 75 -27.73 2.26 15.00
C THR A 75 -28.06 3.45 14.09
N GLY A 76 -27.75 3.34 12.80
CA GLY A 76 -28.03 4.36 11.79
C GLY A 76 -29.45 4.23 11.24
N PRO A 77 -30.07 5.32 10.73
CA PRO A 77 -31.48 5.36 10.30
C PRO A 77 -31.81 4.58 9.02
N LEU A 78 -30.86 3.81 8.47
CA LEU A 78 -31.04 2.96 7.30
C LEU A 78 -30.80 1.52 7.76
N GLU A 79 -31.85 0.70 7.74
CA GLU A 79 -31.78 -0.76 7.94
C GLU A 79 -30.98 -1.39 6.78
N MET A 80 -29.65 -1.23 6.79
CA MET A 80 -28.78 -1.85 5.78
C MET A 80 -28.57 -3.32 6.12
N PRO A 81 -28.68 -4.24 5.13
CA PRO A 81 -28.29 -5.62 5.31
C PRO A 81 -26.83 -5.73 5.75
N MET A 82 -26.56 -6.50 6.81
CA MET A 82 -25.20 -6.69 7.36
C MET A 82 -24.18 -7.17 6.32
N GLU A 83 -24.62 -7.95 5.33
CA GLU A 83 -23.80 -8.38 4.20
C GLU A 83 -23.19 -7.22 3.43
N LEU A 84 -23.98 -6.19 3.13
CA LEU A 84 -23.54 -5.02 2.36
C LEU A 84 -22.66 -4.09 3.21
N VAL A 85 -22.91 -4.03 4.52
CA VAL A 85 -22.05 -3.33 5.47
C VAL A 85 -20.66 -3.97 5.49
N VAL A 86 -20.58 -5.30 5.51
CA VAL A 86 -19.31 -6.05 5.41
C VAL A 86 -18.62 -5.79 4.07
N VAL A 87 -19.34 -5.85 2.94
CA VAL A 87 -18.77 -5.56 1.61
C VAL A 87 -18.16 -4.16 1.60
N GLY A 88 -18.93 -3.15 2.03
CA GLY A 88 -18.50 -1.77 2.02
C GLY A 88 -17.28 -1.53 2.92
N GLY A 89 -17.28 -2.07 4.13
CA GLY A 89 -16.17 -1.83 5.05
C GLY A 89 -14.89 -2.59 4.72
N VAL A 90 -14.99 -3.84 4.23
CA VAL A 90 -13.83 -4.55 3.69
C VAL A 90 -13.29 -3.81 2.46
N ALA A 91 -14.16 -3.37 1.55
CA ALA A 91 -13.76 -2.58 0.39
C ALA A 91 -13.07 -1.26 0.79
N ALA A 92 -13.61 -0.54 1.78
CA ALA A 92 -13.00 0.68 2.31
C ALA A 92 -11.59 0.42 2.88
N PHE A 93 -11.43 -0.64 3.67
CA PHE A 93 -10.12 -1.05 4.21
C PHE A 93 -9.12 -1.36 3.10
N LEU A 94 -9.50 -2.18 2.12
CA LEU A 94 -8.61 -2.54 1.00
C LEU A 94 -8.30 -1.32 0.10
N ALA A 95 -9.24 -0.39 -0.07
CA ALA A 95 -9.01 0.87 -0.79
C ALA A 95 -7.94 1.72 -0.08
N ILE A 96 -8.08 1.88 1.23
CA ILE A 96 -7.17 2.69 2.04
C ILE A 96 -5.81 2.04 2.16
N LEU A 97 -5.76 0.71 2.34
CA LEU A 97 -4.50 -0.04 2.35
C LEU A 97 -3.76 0.14 1.02
N LEU A 98 -4.46 -0.02 -0.11
CA LEU A 98 -3.90 0.23 -1.44
C LEU A 98 -3.39 1.67 -1.56
N PHE A 99 -4.20 2.65 -1.17
CA PHE A 99 -3.85 4.07 -1.25
C PHE A 99 -2.58 4.37 -0.44
N LEU A 100 -2.53 3.96 0.83
CA LEU A 100 -1.40 4.26 1.71
C LEU A 100 -0.12 3.62 1.20
N ILE A 101 -0.15 2.32 0.88
CA ILE A 101 1.03 1.60 0.39
C ILE A 101 1.47 2.17 -0.96
N ALA A 102 0.54 2.42 -1.89
CA ALA A 102 0.90 2.90 -3.22
C ALA A 102 1.49 4.32 -3.20
N PHE A 103 0.87 5.25 -2.47
CA PHE A 103 1.32 6.64 -2.44
C PHE A 103 2.56 6.83 -1.57
N MET A 104 2.64 6.20 -0.40
CA MET A 104 3.89 6.20 0.37
C MET A 104 5.00 5.47 -0.38
N GLY A 105 4.67 4.33 -1.00
CA GLY A 105 5.57 3.57 -1.84
C GLY A 105 6.15 4.42 -2.95
N LEU A 106 5.32 5.23 -3.61
CA LEU A 106 5.77 6.10 -4.69
C LEU A 106 6.80 7.13 -4.20
N GLN A 107 6.57 7.75 -3.04
CA GLN A 107 7.54 8.70 -2.45
C GLN A 107 8.89 8.02 -2.21
N VAL A 108 8.87 6.82 -1.64
CA VAL A 108 10.11 6.10 -1.34
C VAL A 108 10.78 5.59 -2.62
N ALA A 109 10.01 5.06 -3.57
CA ALA A 109 10.52 4.60 -4.87
C ALA A 109 11.19 5.74 -5.64
N THR A 110 10.64 6.96 -5.61
CA THR A 110 11.32 8.12 -6.22
C THR A 110 12.66 8.43 -5.56
N SER A 111 12.81 8.18 -4.25
CA SER A 111 14.08 8.32 -3.52
C SER A 111 15.11 7.26 -3.93
N PHE A 112 14.70 6.00 -4.12
CA PHE A 112 15.59 4.93 -4.65
C PHE A 112 16.17 5.27 -6.02
N VAL A 113 15.35 5.86 -6.87
CA VAL A 113 15.76 6.17 -8.24
C VAL A 113 16.63 7.42 -8.28
N SER A 114 16.31 8.45 -7.49
CA SER A 114 17.11 9.67 -7.39
C SER A 114 18.50 9.43 -6.79
N SER A 115 18.63 8.43 -5.91
CA SER A 115 19.89 8.09 -5.22
C SER A 115 20.89 7.31 -6.08
N LYS A 116 20.54 6.96 -7.32
CA LYS A 116 21.40 6.20 -8.26
C LYS A 116 21.98 4.91 -7.68
N ILE A 117 21.29 4.31 -6.71
CA ILE A 117 21.81 3.15 -5.96
C ILE A 117 21.98 1.92 -6.84
N ALA A 118 21.13 1.75 -7.86
CA ALA A 118 21.32 0.70 -8.85
C ALA A 118 22.62 0.89 -9.67
N GLU A 119 23.04 2.13 -9.94
CA GLU A 119 24.31 2.43 -10.62
C GLU A 119 25.49 2.09 -9.68
N VAL A 120 25.40 2.46 -8.39
CA VAL A 120 26.43 2.11 -7.40
C VAL A 120 26.56 0.59 -7.25
N LEU A 121 25.45 -0.14 -7.13
CA LEU A 121 25.46 -1.61 -7.06
C LEU A 121 25.99 -2.27 -8.34
N SER A 122 25.87 -1.61 -9.50
CA SER A 122 26.39 -2.13 -10.77
C SER A 122 27.92 -2.10 -10.86
N THR A 123 28.59 -1.39 -9.97
CA THR A 123 30.06 -1.42 -9.84
C THR A 123 30.57 -2.68 -9.12
N LEU A 124 29.71 -3.35 -8.38
CA LEU A 124 30.01 -4.64 -7.76
C LEU A 124 29.90 -5.76 -8.79
N PRO A 125 30.60 -6.90 -8.61
CA PRO A 125 30.50 -8.07 -9.49
C PRO A 125 29.19 -8.84 -9.28
N LEU A 126 28.06 -8.16 -9.44
CA LEU A 126 26.71 -8.67 -9.28
C LEU A 126 26.02 -8.76 -10.63
N SER A 127 25.22 -9.81 -10.82
CA SER A 127 24.38 -9.91 -12.01
C SER A 127 23.26 -8.86 -11.95
N ARG A 128 22.80 -8.35 -13.11
CA ARG A 128 21.65 -7.42 -13.17
C ARG A 128 20.41 -7.97 -12.46
N ARG A 129 20.21 -9.28 -12.51
CA ARG A 129 19.11 -9.98 -11.84
C ARG A 129 19.24 -9.94 -10.31
N ASP A 130 20.46 -10.08 -9.80
CA ASP A 130 20.72 -9.97 -8.35
C ASP A 130 20.55 -8.53 -7.86
N ILE A 131 20.94 -7.52 -8.65
CA ILE A 131 20.73 -6.10 -8.34
C ILE A 131 19.24 -5.76 -8.28
N SER A 132 18.45 -6.13 -9.29
CA SER A 132 16.99 -5.90 -9.29
C SER A 132 16.33 -6.56 -8.07
N LYS A 133 16.68 -7.81 -7.75
CA LYS A 133 16.18 -8.50 -6.55
C LYS A 133 16.58 -7.79 -5.25
N ALA A 134 17.82 -7.31 -5.12
CA ALA A 134 18.27 -6.62 -3.93
C ALA A 134 17.52 -5.28 -3.71
N VAL A 135 17.29 -4.53 -4.80
CA VAL A 135 16.50 -3.29 -4.76
C VAL A 135 15.03 -3.58 -4.42
N PHE A 136 14.44 -4.60 -5.04
CA PHE A 136 13.06 -5.03 -4.74
C PHE A 136 12.89 -5.49 -3.28
N LEU A 137 13.83 -6.30 -2.76
CA LEU A 137 13.82 -6.71 -1.36
C LEU A 137 14.01 -5.51 -0.42
N SER A 138 14.84 -4.54 -0.80
CA SER A 138 15.00 -3.31 -0.05
C SER A 138 13.70 -2.49 -0.04
N PHE A 139 12.95 -2.49 -1.14
CA PHE A 139 11.65 -1.83 -1.23
C PHE A 139 10.60 -2.52 -0.35
N ILE A 140 10.51 -3.85 -0.39
CA ILE A 140 9.65 -4.63 0.53
C ILE A 140 10.02 -4.34 1.99
N ARG A 141 11.31 -4.27 2.30
CA ARG A 141 11.80 -3.95 3.65
C ARG A 141 11.35 -2.59 4.15
N ILE A 142 10.95 -1.64 3.31
CA ILE A 142 10.39 -0.38 3.81
C ILE A 142 8.96 -0.57 4.32
N PHE A 143 8.23 -1.51 3.75
CA PHE A 143 6.83 -1.79 4.08
C PHE A 143 6.66 -3.06 4.91
N ASP A 144 7.74 -3.70 5.37
CA ASP A 144 7.69 -4.98 6.09
C ASP A 144 6.74 -4.97 7.28
N MET A 145 6.89 -4.02 8.20
CA MET A 145 6.01 -3.87 9.37
C MET A 145 4.53 -3.61 8.97
N PRO A 146 4.21 -2.59 8.15
CA PRO A 146 2.82 -2.31 7.80
C PRO A 146 2.17 -3.45 6.99
N LEU A 147 2.91 -4.15 6.13
CA LEU A 147 2.41 -5.32 5.39
C LEU A 147 2.10 -6.47 6.36
N ILE A 148 3.05 -6.85 7.23
CA ILE A 148 2.82 -7.94 8.20
C ILE A 148 1.63 -7.63 9.10
N VAL A 149 1.50 -6.38 9.56
CA VAL A 149 0.39 -5.97 10.42
C VAL A 149 -0.94 -5.95 9.68
N ALA A 150 -1.00 -5.42 8.45
CA ALA A 150 -2.23 -5.47 7.66
C ALA A 150 -2.68 -6.92 7.43
N LEU A 151 -1.74 -7.78 7.04
CA LEU A 151 -1.97 -9.19 6.73
C LEU A 151 -2.41 -10.02 7.95
N THR A 152 -2.02 -9.64 9.17
CA THR A 152 -2.34 -10.40 10.38
C THR A 152 -3.45 -9.78 11.20
N ILE A 153 -3.36 -8.49 11.53
CA ILE A 153 -4.27 -7.84 12.47
C ILE A 153 -5.68 -7.73 11.88
N PHE A 154 -5.82 -7.31 10.62
CA PHE A 154 -7.16 -7.13 10.05
C PHE A 154 -7.94 -8.45 9.95
N PRO A 155 -7.38 -9.56 9.39
CA PRO A 155 -8.09 -10.83 9.33
C PRO A 155 -8.40 -11.43 10.70
N VAL A 156 -7.50 -11.28 11.69
CA VAL A 156 -7.72 -11.77 13.05
C VAL A 156 -8.86 -11.01 13.72
N ILE A 157 -8.84 -9.69 13.68
CA ILE A 157 -9.95 -8.89 14.24
C ILE A 157 -11.25 -9.23 13.50
N TYR A 158 -11.20 -9.41 12.17
CA TYR A 158 -12.36 -9.79 11.37
C TYR A 158 -12.98 -11.13 11.80
N ALA A 159 -12.15 -12.17 11.95
CA ALA A 159 -12.61 -13.48 12.34
C ALA A 159 -13.26 -13.46 13.73
N ILE A 160 -12.68 -12.70 14.67
CA ILE A 160 -13.19 -12.58 16.03
C ILE A 160 -14.51 -11.80 16.06
N SER A 161 -14.61 -10.68 15.33
CA SER A 161 -15.79 -9.81 15.38
C SER A 161 -16.98 -10.37 14.63
N SER A 162 -16.74 -11.02 13.48
CA SER A 162 -17.80 -11.62 12.65
C SER A 162 -18.20 -13.02 13.12
N GLY A 163 -17.38 -13.67 13.95
CA GLY A 163 -17.55 -15.07 14.34
C GLY A 163 -17.33 -16.08 13.20
N SER A 164 -16.89 -15.63 12.01
CA SER A 164 -16.63 -16.50 10.86
C SER A 164 -15.14 -16.69 10.59
N PHE A 165 -14.66 -17.91 10.83
CA PHE A 165 -13.30 -18.30 10.47
C PHE A 165 -13.06 -18.25 8.95
N LEU A 166 -14.05 -18.68 8.15
CA LEU A 166 -13.97 -18.65 6.69
C LEU A 166 -13.88 -17.22 6.15
N GLY A 167 -14.68 -16.29 6.69
CA GLY A 167 -14.59 -14.87 6.37
C GLY A 167 -13.21 -14.29 6.69
N GLY A 168 -12.66 -14.63 7.86
CA GLY A 168 -11.29 -14.29 8.25
C GLY A 168 -10.25 -14.78 7.24
N LEU A 169 -10.32 -16.05 6.84
CA LEU A 169 -9.40 -16.64 5.87
C LEU A 169 -9.49 -15.98 4.49
N VAL A 170 -10.69 -15.69 3.99
CA VAL A 170 -10.87 -14.97 2.72
C VAL A 170 -10.40 -13.52 2.82
N SER A 171 -10.57 -12.89 3.98
CA SER A 171 -10.05 -11.54 4.23
C SER A 171 -8.52 -11.50 4.23
N PHE A 172 -7.85 -12.53 4.75
CA PHE A 172 -6.39 -12.68 4.67
C PHE A 172 -5.91 -12.73 3.22
N PHE A 173 -6.56 -13.54 2.38
CA PHE A 173 -6.24 -13.57 0.95
C PHE A 173 -6.51 -12.24 0.28
N SER A 174 -7.63 -11.58 0.61
CA SER A 174 -7.97 -10.27 0.05
C SER A 174 -6.90 -9.21 0.37
N VAL A 175 -6.42 -9.18 1.62
CA VAL A 175 -5.33 -8.30 2.04
C VAL A 175 -4.04 -8.63 1.30
N ALA A 176 -3.65 -9.91 1.23
CA ALA A 176 -2.44 -10.33 0.50
C ALA A 176 -2.47 -9.90 -0.97
N VAL A 177 -3.62 -10.05 -1.64
CA VAL A 177 -3.82 -9.62 -3.03
C VAL A 177 -3.69 -8.11 -3.16
N THR A 178 -4.32 -7.35 -2.27
CA THR A 178 -4.22 -5.89 -2.23
C THR A 178 -2.79 -5.42 -2.01
N GLU A 179 -2.03 -6.06 -1.13
CA GLU A 179 -0.63 -5.72 -0.88
C GLU A 179 0.25 -5.96 -2.12
N ILE A 180 0.11 -7.13 -2.74
CA ILE A 180 0.83 -7.46 -3.98
C ILE A 180 0.48 -6.44 -5.07
N PHE A 181 -0.80 -6.10 -5.20
CA PHE A 181 -1.27 -5.11 -6.17
C PHE A 181 -0.72 -3.71 -5.86
N ALA A 182 -0.68 -3.30 -4.60
CA ALA A 182 -0.15 -2.00 -4.18
C ALA A 182 1.34 -1.86 -4.45
N LEU A 183 2.12 -2.89 -4.14
CA LEU A 183 3.56 -2.93 -4.44
C LEU A 183 3.81 -2.90 -5.95
N ALA A 184 3.06 -3.69 -6.72
CA ALA A 184 3.17 -3.71 -8.17
C ALA A 184 2.80 -2.37 -8.81
N LEU A 185 1.70 -1.75 -8.37
CA LEU A 185 1.25 -0.43 -8.80
C LEU A 185 2.31 0.62 -8.49
N THR A 186 2.90 0.58 -7.30
CA THR A 186 3.97 1.50 -6.90
C THR A 186 5.15 1.45 -7.85
N ILE A 187 5.66 0.25 -8.12
CA ILE A 187 6.85 0.09 -8.94
C ILE A 187 6.56 0.52 -10.39
N SER A 188 5.38 0.17 -10.91
CA SER A 188 4.93 0.62 -12.22
C SER A 188 4.83 2.14 -12.31
N LEU A 189 4.24 2.79 -11.30
CA LEU A 189 4.14 4.25 -11.24
C LEU A 189 5.51 4.91 -11.10
N ALA A 190 6.42 4.33 -10.32
CA ALA A 190 7.79 4.83 -10.17
C ALA A 190 8.58 4.76 -11.49
N GLY A 191 8.46 3.64 -12.23
CA GLY A 191 9.08 3.49 -13.55
C GLY A 191 8.51 4.46 -14.59
N PHE A 192 7.19 4.63 -14.60
CA PHE A 192 6.53 5.63 -15.45
C PHE A 192 7.01 7.06 -15.12
N PHE A 193 7.07 7.40 -13.84
CA PHE A 193 7.51 8.71 -13.37
C PHE A 193 8.95 8.99 -13.82
N TYR A 194 9.88 8.06 -13.60
CA TYR A 194 11.27 8.28 -13.94
C TYR A 194 11.49 8.42 -15.45
N SER A 195 10.93 7.49 -16.24
CA SER A 195 11.11 7.47 -17.70
C SER A 195 10.56 8.73 -18.39
N ARG A 196 9.49 9.33 -17.87
CA ARG A 196 8.80 10.47 -18.49
C ARG A 196 9.14 11.83 -17.87
N ILE A 197 9.52 11.89 -16.59
CA ILE A 197 9.58 13.15 -15.83
C ILE A 197 11.01 13.55 -15.45
N LEU A 198 11.88 12.60 -15.10
CA LEU A 198 13.23 12.88 -14.59
C LEU A 198 14.34 12.73 -15.66
N SER A 199 14.18 11.85 -16.65
CA SER A 199 15.23 11.49 -17.62
C SER A 199 15.55 12.56 -18.67
N LEU A 200 14.72 13.60 -18.83
CA LEU A 200 14.86 14.57 -19.92
C LEU A 200 15.09 15.98 -19.34
N GLY A 201 16.30 16.50 -19.47
CA GLY A 201 16.67 17.88 -19.13
C GLY A 201 16.06 18.89 -20.10
N GLY A 202 15.55 20.03 -19.62
CA GLY A 202 14.94 21.09 -20.46
C GLY A 202 13.75 21.81 -19.83
N ARG A 203 13.58 23.09 -20.18
CA ARG A 203 12.60 24.07 -19.65
C ARG A 203 11.25 24.00 -20.37
N SER A 204 10.48 22.94 -20.16
CA SER A 204 9.11 22.82 -20.71
C SER A 204 8.05 23.11 -19.64
N ILE A 205 7.02 23.88 -19.96
CA ILE A 205 5.85 24.18 -19.10
C ILE A 205 5.21 22.88 -18.57
N TRP A 206 5.14 21.84 -19.42
CA TRP A 206 4.64 20.53 -19.03
C TRP A 206 5.44 19.89 -17.88
N ARG A 207 6.75 20.14 -17.80
CA ARG A 207 7.57 19.63 -16.70
C ARG A 207 7.35 20.39 -15.41
N THR A 208 7.14 21.71 -15.48
CA THR A 208 6.75 22.50 -14.30
C THR A 208 5.40 22.02 -13.76
N LEU A 209 4.43 21.75 -14.64
CA LEU A 209 3.13 21.18 -14.26
C LEU A 209 3.28 19.80 -13.60
N LEU A 210 4.09 18.90 -14.18
CA LEU A 210 4.34 17.57 -13.61
C LEU A 210 5.05 17.62 -12.26
N ARG A 211 5.99 18.56 -12.07
CA ARG A 211 6.61 18.82 -10.76
C ARG A 211 5.61 19.34 -9.73
N PHE A 212 4.68 20.21 -10.15
CA PHE A 212 3.61 20.69 -9.29
C PHE A 212 2.65 19.57 -8.87
N ILE A 213 2.23 18.72 -9.81
CA ILE A 213 1.43 17.51 -9.52
C ILE A 213 2.17 16.61 -8.52
N PHE A 214 3.49 16.45 -8.67
CA PHE A 214 4.28 15.65 -7.74
C PHE A 214 4.31 16.23 -6.32
N LEU A 215 4.42 17.55 -6.17
CA LEU A 215 4.30 18.21 -4.86
C LEU A 215 2.94 17.96 -4.21
N ILE A 216 1.86 17.93 -5.00
CA ILE A 216 0.52 17.56 -4.50
C ILE A 216 0.48 16.10 -4.07
N ILE A 217 1.00 15.18 -4.90
CA ILE A 217 1.12 13.74 -4.57
C ILE A 217 1.92 13.53 -3.27
N TRP A 218 2.90 14.40 -3.00
CA TRP A 218 3.70 14.36 -1.79
C TRP A 218 2.93 14.68 -0.51
N ILE A 219 1.95 15.58 -0.59
CA ILE A 219 1.08 15.94 0.55
C ILE A 219 0.02 14.86 0.76
N LEU A 220 -0.32 14.09 -0.29
CA LEU A 220 -1.44 13.17 -0.32
C LEU A 220 -1.41 12.08 0.77
N PRO A 221 -0.28 11.43 1.10
CA PRO A 221 -0.25 10.47 2.22
C PRO A 221 -0.57 11.10 3.57
N SER A 222 0.02 12.25 3.88
CA SER A 222 -0.20 12.94 5.15
C SER A 222 -1.64 13.45 5.25
N PHE A 223 -2.15 14.05 4.17
CA PHE A 223 -3.53 14.52 4.10
C PHE A 223 -4.53 13.36 4.09
N GLY A 224 -4.24 12.29 3.34
CA GLY A 224 -5.05 11.09 3.28
C GLY A 224 -5.12 10.37 4.62
N ALA A 225 -4.00 10.30 5.35
CA ALA A 225 -3.97 9.78 6.72
C ALA A 225 -4.88 10.61 7.64
N TYR A 226 -4.77 11.94 7.59
CA TYR A 226 -5.64 12.83 8.35
C TYR A 226 -7.12 12.61 8.01
N LEU A 227 -7.48 12.56 6.72
CA LEU A 227 -8.86 12.31 6.29
C LEU A 227 -9.37 10.96 6.81
N VAL A 228 -8.57 9.92 6.67
CA VAL A 228 -8.97 8.58 7.08
C VAL A 228 -9.16 8.47 8.60
N ILE A 229 -8.33 9.13 9.42
CA ILE A 229 -8.55 9.15 10.89
C ILE A 229 -9.83 9.88 11.27
N ASN A 230 -10.05 11.07 10.70
CA ASN A 230 -11.17 11.92 11.11
C ASN A 230 -12.50 11.49 10.51
N PHE A 231 -12.47 10.82 9.36
CA PHE A 231 -13.66 10.43 8.61
C PHE A 231 -13.79 8.91 8.45
N ALA A 232 -13.13 8.10 9.30
CA ALA A 232 -13.11 6.64 9.17
C ALA A 232 -14.53 6.03 9.07
N VAL A 233 -15.42 6.47 9.95
CA VAL A 233 -16.81 6.01 10.01
C VAL A 233 -17.57 6.45 8.76
N GLN A 234 -17.44 7.71 8.35
CA GLN A 234 -18.11 8.25 7.17
C GLN A 234 -17.62 7.59 5.88
N ILE A 235 -16.32 7.29 5.76
CA ILE A 235 -15.76 6.56 4.63
C ILE A 235 -16.38 5.16 4.58
N THR A 236 -16.40 4.44 5.70
CA THR A 236 -17.00 3.09 5.78
C THR A 236 -18.48 3.12 5.40
N GLN A 237 -19.24 4.08 5.93
CA GLN A 237 -20.65 4.28 5.61
C GLN A 237 -20.87 4.66 4.14
N THR A 238 -19.98 5.44 3.55
CA THR A 238 -20.05 5.81 2.13
C THR A 238 -19.81 4.60 1.23
N PHE A 239 -18.83 3.76 1.56
CA PHE A 239 -18.62 2.52 0.80
C PHE A 239 -19.78 1.54 0.98
N ALA A 240 -20.37 1.45 2.18
CA ALA A 240 -21.55 0.63 2.42
C ALA A 240 -22.78 1.15 1.65
N SER A 241 -23.00 2.47 1.63
CA SER A 241 -24.10 3.08 0.87
C SER A 241 -23.88 2.95 -0.65
N MET A 242 -22.64 3.03 -1.14
CA MET A 242 -22.31 2.69 -2.52
C MET A 242 -22.60 1.22 -2.81
N ALA A 243 -22.19 0.30 -1.93
CA ALA A 243 -22.50 -1.13 -2.09
C ALA A 243 -24.01 -1.37 -2.16
N GLN A 244 -24.81 -0.65 -1.37
CA GLN A 244 -26.26 -0.73 -1.40
C GLN A 244 -26.88 -0.10 -2.65
N ALA A 245 -26.51 1.14 -2.98
CA ALA A 245 -27.03 1.88 -4.13
C ALA A 245 -26.73 1.16 -5.45
N PHE A 246 -25.57 0.53 -5.53
CA PHE A 246 -25.14 -0.24 -6.70
C PHE A 246 -25.35 -1.74 -6.56
N SER A 247 -26.03 -2.23 -5.52
CA SER A 247 -26.31 -3.67 -5.33
C SER A 247 -27.14 -4.26 -6.48
N SER A 248 -28.05 -3.48 -7.06
CA SER A 248 -28.82 -3.83 -8.26
C SER A 248 -27.94 -3.95 -9.51
N PHE A 249 -26.84 -3.22 -9.55
CA PHE A 249 -25.85 -3.27 -10.62
C PHE A 249 -24.76 -4.28 -10.23
N GLN A 250 -25.04 -5.56 -10.49
CA GLN A 250 -24.14 -6.71 -10.24
C GLN A 250 -22.70 -6.51 -10.75
N PHE A 251 -22.47 -5.53 -11.64
CA PHE A 251 -21.16 -5.05 -12.09
C PHE A 251 -20.28 -4.48 -10.99
N LEU A 252 -20.81 -4.08 -9.83
CA LEU A 252 -19.96 -3.63 -8.71
C LEU A 252 -18.99 -4.74 -8.26
N ALA A 253 -19.38 -6.01 -8.39
CA ALA A 253 -18.52 -7.16 -8.14
C ALA A 253 -17.33 -7.29 -9.09
N LEU A 254 -17.31 -6.54 -10.20
CA LEU A 254 -16.17 -6.49 -11.11
C LEU A 254 -15.13 -5.43 -10.72
N ILE A 255 -15.50 -4.46 -9.89
CA ILE A 255 -14.69 -3.28 -9.59
C ILE A 255 -13.92 -3.52 -8.29
N TYR A 256 -12.59 -3.39 -8.33
CA TYR A 256 -11.78 -3.33 -7.12
C TYR A 256 -12.11 -2.06 -6.32
N PRO A 257 -12.27 -2.11 -4.98
CA PRO A 257 -12.06 -3.26 -4.09
C PRO A 257 -13.34 -4.05 -3.73
N PHE A 258 -14.49 -3.71 -4.32
CA PHE A 258 -15.77 -4.34 -4.01
C PHE A 258 -15.80 -5.84 -4.35
N SER A 259 -15.09 -6.27 -5.41
CA SER A 259 -14.97 -7.69 -5.78
C SER A 259 -14.49 -8.57 -4.60
N LEU A 260 -13.44 -8.13 -3.89
CA LEU A 260 -12.90 -8.80 -2.71
C LEU A 260 -13.83 -8.65 -1.49
N GLY A 261 -14.49 -7.49 -1.34
CA GLY A 261 -15.49 -7.29 -0.29
C GLY A 261 -16.67 -8.27 -0.39
N PHE A 262 -17.17 -8.52 -1.60
CA PHE A 262 -18.21 -9.53 -1.85
C PHE A 262 -17.74 -10.95 -1.53
N LEU A 263 -16.49 -11.31 -1.84
CA LEU A 263 -15.95 -12.63 -1.46
C LEU A 263 -15.93 -12.82 0.06
N VAL A 264 -15.46 -11.82 0.81
CA VAL A 264 -15.42 -11.87 2.28
C VAL A 264 -16.82 -11.94 2.87
N SER A 265 -17.77 -11.18 2.32
CA SER A 265 -19.17 -11.21 2.76
C SER A 265 -19.83 -12.57 2.52
N TYR A 266 -19.68 -13.16 1.33
CA TYR A 266 -20.23 -14.49 1.05
C TYR A 266 -19.55 -15.62 1.81
N ALA A 267 -18.27 -15.48 2.16
CA ALA A 267 -17.60 -16.42 3.06
C ALA A 267 -18.08 -16.32 4.52
N THR A 268 -18.72 -15.20 4.87
CA THR A 268 -19.25 -14.94 6.22
C THR A 268 -20.71 -15.31 6.33
N PHE A 269 -21.52 -15.00 5.31
CA PHE A 269 -22.96 -15.25 5.26
C PHE A 269 -23.30 -16.25 4.15
N LEU A 270 -23.13 -17.54 4.46
CA LEU A 270 -23.31 -18.63 3.48
C LEU A 270 -24.76 -18.78 3.00
N ASP A 271 -25.74 -18.34 3.79
CA ASP A 271 -27.17 -18.56 3.51
C ASP A 271 -27.74 -17.56 2.49
N LYS A 272 -27.03 -16.47 2.18
CA LYS A 272 -27.52 -15.37 1.31
C LYS A 272 -26.70 -15.21 0.03
N ILE A 273 -26.14 -16.31 -0.47
CA ILE A 273 -25.24 -16.29 -1.64
C ILE A 273 -26.04 -16.05 -2.93
N ASN A 274 -25.69 -14.99 -3.65
CA ASN A 274 -26.02 -14.86 -5.06
C ASN A 274 -24.88 -15.45 -5.89
N TYR A 275 -25.10 -16.66 -6.45
CA TYR A 275 -24.08 -17.38 -7.22
C TYR A 275 -23.52 -16.60 -8.41
N PHE A 276 -24.33 -15.75 -9.03
CA PHE A 276 -23.88 -14.93 -10.16
C PHE A 276 -22.87 -13.87 -9.71
N VAL A 277 -23.18 -13.15 -8.63
CA VAL A 277 -22.29 -12.13 -8.05
C VAL A 277 -21.02 -12.78 -7.50
N LEU A 278 -21.14 -13.93 -6.83
CA LEU A 278 -19.99 -14.71 -6.37
C LEU A 278 -19.06 -15.10 -7.54
N GLY A 279 -19.63 -15.62 -8.63
CA GLY A 279 -18.86 -15.96 -9.83
C GLY A 279 -18.13 -14.76 -10.43
N LEU A 280 -18.80 -13.62 -10.55
CA LEU A 280 -18.18 -12.37 -11.01
C LEU A 280 -17.06 -11.90 -10.08
N SER A 281 -17.28 -11.94 -8.77
CA SER A 281 -16.27 -11.58 -7.76
C SER A 281 -15.04 -12.47 -7.83
N ILE A 282 -15.20 -13.79 -8.01
CA ILE A 282 -14.08 -14.73 -8.17
C ILE A 282 -13.30 -14.41 -9.44
N ILE A 283 -13.99 -14.27 -10.59
CA ILE A 283 -13.35 -13.98 -11.87
C ILE A 283 -12.60 -12.65 -11.82
N SER A 284 -13.23 -11.61 -11.27
CA SER A 284 -12.62 -10.29 -11.09
C SER A 284 -11.38 -10.37 -10.19
N SER A 285 -11.48 -11.04 -9.05
CA SER A 285 -10.37 -11.19 -8.11
C SER A 285 -9.19 -11.93 -8.74
N VAL A 286 -9.44 -13.02 -9.46
CA VAL A 286 -8.41 -13.73 -10.23
C VAL A 286 -7.80 -12.83 -11.31
N GLY A 287 -8.62 -12.03 -12.00
CA GLY A 287 -8.16 -11.04 -12.98
C GLY A 287 -7.22 -10.00 -12.37
N TYR A 288 -7.56 -9.45 -11.19
CA TYR A 288 -6.71 -8.50 -10.48
C TYR A 288 -5.41 -9.13 -9.97
N ILE A 289 -5.45 -10.39 -9.49
CA ILE A 289 -4.24 -11.15 -9.11
C ILE A 289 -3.34 -11.34 -10.33
N ALA A 290 -3.90 -11.78 -11.46
CA ALA A 290 -3.15 -12.00 -12.69
C ALA A 290 -2.51 -10.70 -13.19
N LEU A 291 -3.23 -9.57 -13.11
CA LEU A 291 -2.69 -8.24 -13.39
C LEU A 291 -1.53 -7.89 -12.45
N ALA A 292 -1.68 -8.10 -11.15
CA ALA A 292 -0.65 -7.82 -10.16
C ALA A 292 0.63 -8.64 -10.42
N VAL A 293 0.50 -9.94 -10.68
CA VAL A 293 1.61 -10.83 -11.00
C VAL A 293 2.28 -10.44 -12.32
N LYS A 294 1.49 -10.08 -13.34
CA LYS A 294 2.04 -9.60 -14.61
C LYS A 294 2.84 -8.32 -14.42
N CYS A 295 2.34 -7.36 -13.64
CA CYS A 295 3.07 -6.14 -13.30
C CYS A 295 4.39 -6.44 -12.57
N LEU A 296 4.42 -7.40 -11.63
CA LEU A 296 5.66 -7.81 -10.97
C LEU A 296 6.68 -8.46 -11.91
N LYS A 297 6.24 -9.15 -12.97
CA LYS A 297 7.14 -9.77 -13.97
C LYS A 297 7.86 -8.75 -14.85
N PHE A 298 7.33 -7.53 -14.96
CA PHE A 298 7.93 -6.42 -15.73
C PHE A 298 8.92 -5.57 -14.91
N VAL A 299 9.08 -5.86 -13.62
CA VAL A 299 10.09 -5.28 -12.70
C VAL A 299 11.35 -6.14 -12.66
#